data_AF-A0A7X4JDA6-F1
#
_entry.id   AF-A0A7X4JDA6-F1
#
_cell.length_a   1.000
_cell.length_b   1.000
_cell.length_c   1.000
_cell.angle_alpha   90.00
_cell.angle_beta   90.00
_cell.angle_gamma   90.00
#
_symmetry.space_group_name_H-M   'P 1'
#
loop_
_entity.id
_entity.type
_entity.pdbx_description
1 polymer ?
#
loop_
_entity_poly.entity_id
_entity_poly.type
_entity_poly.pdbx_seq_one_letter_code
_entity_poly.pdbx_strand_id
1 'polypeptide(L)'
;MNERPPHEPSRQFREPQSLWDDPNRHTQSLGCSTCLERDRCGGVHADAGIFDCRDLCTCADKSKCDMVCHFNPSLFVARMREVGGLDFDTAPRTAANGVPTLPLIVPFVDHRYGRAAVLDEPVVALSLYEFVNFATAKLHVRTRAELSARFLISETAQVLVSGVDKDGPIERWWDYKDRELLLTSLNQLGITLTTTPNYSLLTDVPRTDNLHAMKRILLAWTEMASAGLATALHINGRTEHDYLRWGDFIAERSEIEILAFEFASGCGWGERIDWHVTQLCGLANRVDRPLAIVIRGGGRKLEDLRQHFAQVTLIETEAFARTIRRRRAYLTEAGRLKWAKYPTPPGAPIDELFAHNVSLVRTSRETRLHATIRSRPLPRRPGCAAHRNGEAVQPRFVNEFHLAREARRVAQSRRAWSPLRNRGSPA
;
A
#
# COMPACT_ATOMS: atom_id res chain seq x y z
N MET A 1 -24.97 -8.59 9.20
CA MET A 1 -23.82 -9.49 9.00
C MET A 1 -23.90 -9.96 7.56
N ASN A 2 -23.06 -9.43 6.68
CA ASN A 2 -23.06 -9.86 5.28
C ASN A 2 -22.44 -11.26 5.22
N GLU A 3 -23.13 -12.20 4.56
CA GLU A 3 -22.55 -13.50 4.23
C GLU A 3 -21.25 -13.28 3.45
N ARG A 4 -20.20 -13.99 3.87
CA ARG A 4 -18.90 -13.98 3.21
C ARG A 4 -19.07 -14.56 1.80
N PRO A 5 -18.45 -13.96 0.77
CA PRO A 5 -18.51 -14.51 -0.57
C PRO A 5 -18.00 -15.97 -0.61
N PRO A 6 -18.58 -16.84 -1.46
CA PRO A 6 -18.22 -18.26 -1.51
C PRO A 6 -16.78 -18.55 -1.99
N HIS A 7 -16.04 -17.52 -2.42
CA HIS A 7 -14.64 -17.60 -2.84
C HIS A 7 -13.64 -17.24 -1.72
N GLU A 8 -14.09 -16.80 -0.54
CA GLU A 8 -13.19 -16.52 0.58
C GLU A 8 -12.42 -17.79 1.04
N PRO A 9 -11.16 -17.63 1.49
CA PRO A 9 -10.37 -18.74 2.00
C PRO A 9 -11.11 -19.49 3.13
N SER A 10 -11.33 -20.80 2.96
CA SER A 10 -12.04 -21.63 3.96
C SER A 10 -11.25 -21.83 5.25
N ARG A 11 -9.93 -21.63 5.22
CA ARG A 11 -9.06 -21.69 6.40
C ARG A 11 -9.01 -20.32 7.07
N GLN A 12 -9.66 -20.20 8.21
CA GLN A 12 -9.53 -19.02 9.07
C GLN A 12 -8.27 -19.14 9.91
N PHE A 13 -7.36 -18.17 9.75
CA PHE A 13 -6.22 -17.99 10.64
C PHE A 13 -6.68 -17.13 11.82
N ARG A 14 -6.60 -17.69 13.05
CA ARG A 14 -7.06 -17.00 14.27
C ARG A 14 -6.32 -15.69 14.51
N GLU A 15 -5.05 -15.63 14.10
CA GLU A 15 -4.19 -14.46 14.20
C GLU A 15 -3.63 -14.12 12.81
N PRO A 16 -4.22 -13.17 12.07
CA PRO A 16 -3.76 -12.81 10.72
C PRO A 16 -2.29 -12.38 10.66
N GLN A 17 -1.74 -11.85 11.77
CA GLN A 17 -0.34 -11.46 11.89
C GLN A 17 0.63 -12.65 11.82
N SER A 18 0.17 -13.87 12.15
CA SER A 18 0.98 -15.10 12.00
C SER A 18 1.33 -15.41 10.53
N LEU A 19 0.66 -14.77 9.57
CA LEU A 19 0.92 -14.89 8.13
C LEU A 19 1.87 -13.81 7.59
N TRP A 20 2.31 -12.89 8.44
CA TRP A 20 3.31 -11.90 8.06
C TRP A 20 4.64 -12.60 7.81
N ASP A 21 5.32 -12.16 6.75
CA ASP A 21 6.63 -12.67 6.41
C ASP A 21 7.67 -11.98 7.30
N ASP A 22 8.44 -12.77 8.06
CA ASP A 22 9.56 -12.30 8.87
C ASP A 22 10.71 -13.33 8.81
N PRO A 23 11.63 -13.18 7.85
CA PRO A 23 12.77 -14.10 7.69
C PRO A 23 13.77 -14.05 8.84
N ASN A 24 13.72 -13.02 9.70
CA ASN A 24 14.60 -12.92 10.87
C ASN A 24 14.08 -13.74 12.06
N ARG A 25 12.77 -14.02 12.10
CA ARG A 25 12.12 -14.77 13.18
C ARG A 25 11.74 -16.19 12.80
N HIS A 26 11.42 -16.42 11.53
CA HIS A 26 10.88 -17.69 11.07
C HIS A 26 11.76 -18.29 9.97
N THR A 27 12.04 -19.59 10.08
CA THR A 27 12.67 -20.34 9.00
C THR A 27 11.74 -20.41 7.78
N GLN A 28 12.32 -20.46 6.60
CA GLN A 28 11.56 -20.64 5.37
C GLN A 28 10.70 -21.90 5.42
N SER A 29 9.44 -21.80 4.98
CA SER A 29 8.52 -22.92 4.78
C SER A 29 9.14 -24.00 3.88
N LEU A 30 9.09 -25.26 4.32
CA LEU A 30 9.81 -26.38 3.69
C LEU A 30 9.48 -26.57 2.20
N GLY A 31 8.22 -26.38 1.81
CA GLY A 31 7.76 -26.51 0.43
C GLY A 31 8.22 -25.39 -0.51
N CYS A 32 8.80 -24.30 0.01
CA CYS A 32 9.38 -23.25 -0.83
C CYS A 32 10.69 -23.68 -1.50
N SER A 33 11.42 -24.65 -0.93
CA SER A 33 12.75 -25.07 -1.41
C SER A 33 12.77 -25.57 -2.85
N THR A 34 11.68 -26.19 -3.31
CA THR A 34 11.54 -26.73 -4.68
C THR A 34 10.56 -25.92 -5.54
N CYS A 35 10.14 -24.74 -5.07
CA CYS A 35 9.16 -23.93 -5.77
C CYS A 35 9.83 -23.15 -6.92
N LEU A 36 9.27 -23.23 -8.13
CA LEU A 36 9.75 -22.48 -9.30
C LEU A 36 9.67 -20.95 -9.10
N GLU A 37 8.74 -20.50 -8.27
CA GLU A 37 8.53 -19.08 -7.98
C GLU A 37 9.37 -18.58 -6.79
N ARG A 38 10.17 -19.45 -6.16
CA ARG A 38 10.94 -19.12 -4.94
C ARG A 38 11.85 -17.93 -5.17
N ASP A 39 12.57 -17.92 -6.28
CA ASP A 39 13.52 -16.86 -6.60
C ASP A 39 12.80 -15.52 -6.89
N ARG A 40 11.53 -15.56 -7.30
CA ARG A 40 10.71 -14.36 -7.53
C ARG A 40 10.05 -13.82 -6.26
N CYS A 41 9.61 -14.69 -5.36
CA CYS A 41 8.85 -14.29 -4.16
C CYS A 41 9.64 -14.25 -2.86
N GLY A 42 10.85 -14.83 -2.83
CA GLY A 42 11.69 -14.98 -1.64
C GLY A 42 11.32 -16.19 -0.75
N GLY A 43 10.24 -16.91 -1.08
CA GLY A 43 9.64 -17.92 -0.21
C GLY A 43 8.77 -17.31 0.88
N VAL A 44 8.37 -18.13 1.85
CA VAL A 44 7.46 -17.73 2.95
C VAL A 44 8.11 -18.03 4.29
N HIS A 45 8.09 -17.04 5.20
CA HIS A 45 8.66 -17.08 6.54
C HIS A 45 7.60 -16.67 7.56
N ALA A 46 6.64 -17.56 7.83
CA ALA A 46 5.45 -17.25 8.63
C ALA A 46 5.29 -18.21 9.82
N ASP A 47 4.72 -17.72 10.92
CA ASP A 47 4.45 -18.49 12.15
C ASP A 47 3.22 -19.40 12.03
N ALA A 48 2.50 -19.34 10.91
CA ALA A 48 1.23 -20.05 10.71
C ALA A 48 1.36 -21.58 10.49
N GLY A 49 2.57 -22.14 10.56
CA GLY A 49 2.82 -23.58 10.39
C GLY A 49 2.39 -24.12 9.02
N ILE A 50 2.55 -23.32 7.97
CA ILE A 50 2.23 -23.70 6.58
C ILE A 50 3.44 -24.35 5.89
N PHE A 51 3.19 -25.38 5.10
CA PHE A 51 4.22 -26.09 4.35
C PHE A 51 4.75 -25.25 3.18
N ASP A 52 3.86 -24.54 2.48
CA ASP A 52 4.16 -23.51 1.49
C ASP A 52 2.93 -22.60 1.27
N CYS A 53 3.01 -21.64 0.33
CA CYS A 53 1.90 -20.72 0.07
C CYS A 53 0.66 -21.38 -0.58
N ARG A 54 0.75 -22.63 -1.07
CA ARG A 54 -0.41 -23.35 -1.63
C ARG A 54 -1.38 -23.76 -0.54
N ASP A 55 -0.92 -23.88 0.71
CA ASP A 55 -1.79 -24.06 1.89
C ASP A 55 -2.76 -22.88 2.10
N LEU A 56 -2.51 -21.75 1.46
CA LEU A 56 -3.39 -20.58 1.46
C LEU A 56 -4.47 -20.64 0.36
N CYS A 57 -4.32 -21.52 -0.63
CA CYS A 57 -5.37 -21.74 -1.62
C CYS A 57 -6.52 -22.58 -1.06
N THR A 58 -7.39 -21.94 -0.30
CA THR A 58 -8.40 -22.62 0.52
C THR A 58 -9.83 -22.44 0.01
N CYS A 59 -10.03 -22.02 -1.25
CA CYS A 59 -11.34 -22.04 -1.91
C CYS A 59 -12.02 -23.41 -1.76
N ALA A 60 -13.30 -23.42 -1.35
CA ALA A 60 -14.08 -24.65 -1.20
C ALA A 60 -14.39 -25.29 -2.55
N ASP A 61 -14.80 -24.47 -3.53
CA ASP A 61 -14.98 -24.87 -4.92
C ASP A 61 -13.82 -24.32 -5.76
N LYS A 62 -12.90 -25.21 -6.17
CA LYS A 62 -11.74 -24.82 -6.97
C LYS A 62 -12.12 -24.26 -8.34
N SER A 63 -13.25 -24.69 -8.91
CA SER A 63 -13.72 -24.20 -10.22
C SER A 63 -14.16 -22.73 -10.19
N LYS A 64 -14.53 -22.22 -9.01
CA LYS A 64 -14.96 -20.83 -8.77
C LYS A 64 -13.94 -20.00 -8.00
N CYS A 65 -12.76 -20.57 -7.73
CA CYS A 65 -11.68 -19.86 -7.07
C CYS A 65 -11.18 -18.74 -7.98
N ASP A 66 -11.17 -17.52 -7.49
CA ASP A 66 -10.76 -16.31 -8.21
C ASP A 66 -9.29 -15.92 -7.94
N MET A 67 -8.70 -16.44 -6.86
CA MET A 67 -7.27 -16.37 -6.60
C MET A 67 -6.43 -16.97 -7.74
N VAL A 68 -5.21 -16.48 -7.93
CA VAL A 68 -4.22 -17.05 -8.86
C VAL A 68 -3.63 -18.34 -8.26
N CYS A 69 -4.45 -19.38 -8.20
CA CYS A 69 -4.15 -20.64 -7.54
C CYS A 69 -3.91 -21.78 -8.52
N HIS A 70 -2.83 -22.55 -8.30
CA HIS A 70 -2.49 -23.73 -9.11
C HIS A 70 -3.55 -24.86 -9.08
N PHE A 71 -4.42 -24.90 -8.07
CA PHE A 71 -5.51 -25.89 -7.99
C PHE A 71 -6.68 -25.60 -8.95
N ASN A 72 -6.65 -24.47 -9.68
CA ASN A 72 -7.49 -24.21 -10.84
C ASN A 72 -6.60 -23.96 -12.07
N PRO A 73 -6.09 -25.01 -12.74
CA PRO A 73 -5.09 -24.87 -13.80
C PRO A 73 -5.54 -23.98 -14.97
N SER A 74 -6.82 -24.09 -15.36
CA SER A 74 -7.37 -23.31 -16.47
C SER A 74 -7.34 -21.82 -16.18
N LEU A 75 -7.81 -21.40 -14.99
CA LEU A 75 -7.77 -20.00 -14.59
C LEU A 75 -6.33 -19.53 -14.34
N PHE A 76 -5.50 -20.36 -13.70
CA PHE A 76 -4.10 -20.05 -13.46
C PHE A 76 -3.36 -19.72 -14.77
N VAL A 77 -3.51 -20.55 -15.80
CA VAL A 77 -2.91 -20.32 -17.12
C VAL A 77 -3.48 -19.05 -17.77
N ALA A 78 -4.78 -18.80 -17.66
CA ALA A 78 -5.39 -17.58 -18.17
C ALA A 78 -4.79 -16.32 -17.51
N ARG A 79 -4.59 -16.34 -16.19
CA ARG A 79 -3.94 -15.24 -15.44
C ARG A 79 -2.48 -15.06 -15.81
N MET A 80 -1.72 -16.13 -16.01
CA MET A 80 -0.34 -16.01 -16.49
C MET A 80 -0.27 -15.39 -17.89
N ARG A 81 -1.23 -15.70 -18.77
CA ARG A 81 -1.33 -15.10 -20.11
C ARG A 81 -1.76 -13.63 -20.05
N GLU A 82 -2.70 -13.29 -19.16
CA GLU A 82 -3.18 -11.91 -18.95
C GLU A 82 -2.02 -10.94 -18.70
N VAL A 83 -1.05 -11.35 -17.86
CA VAL A 83 0.07 -10.47 -17.46
C VAL A 83 1.40 -10.79 -18.15
N GLY A 84 1.44 -11.78 -19.04
CA GLY A 84 2.66 -12.17 -19.75
C GLY A 84 3.72 -12.79 -18.84
N GLY A 85 3.30 -13.59 -17.86
CA GLY A 85 4.16 -14.17 -16.83
C GLY A 85 4.37 -13.27 -15.62
N LEU A 86 4.94 -13.82 -14.55
CA LEU A 86 5.10 -13.11 -13.27
C LEU A 86 6.33 -12.21 -13.23
N ASP A 87 7.27 -12.34 -14.17
CA ASP A 87 8.48 -11.52 -14.26
C ASP A 87 8.21 -10.08 -14.67
N PHE A 88 9.04 -9.15 -14.22
CA PHE A 88 8.90 -7.73 -14.59
C PHE A 88 9.55 -7.39 -15.93
N ASP A 89 10.54 -8.18 -16.36
CA ASP A 89 11.30 -7.98 -17.60
C ASP A 89 10.42 -7.94 -18.86
N THR A 90 9.32 -8.71 -18.88
CA THR A 90 8.35 -8.73 -19.99
C THR A 90 7.49 -7.48 -20.08
N ALA A 91 7.55 -6.56 -19.10
CA ALA A 91 6.84 -5.29 -19.19
C ALA A 91 7.55 -4.36 -20.20
N PRO A 92 6.81 -3.79 -21.18
CA PRO A 92 7.38 -2.88 -22.15
C PRO A 92 8.11 -1.70 -21.50
N ARG A 93 9.18 -1.23 -22.14
CA ARG A 93 9.79 0.06 -21.79
C ARG A 93 8.96 1.19 -22.37
N THR A 94 9.06 2.36 -21.75
CA THR A 94 8.39 3.59 -22.18
C THR A 94 9.33 4.77 -21.99
N ALA A 95 8.95 5.93 -22.52
CA ALA A 95 9.72 7.16 -22.33
C ALA A 95 9.52 7.71 -20.90
N ALA A 96 10.52 8.41 -20.39
CA ALA A 96 10.38 9.20 -19.18
C ALA A 96 9.43 10.39 -19.46
N ASN A 97 8.43 10.58 -18.60
CA ASN A 97 7.46 11.67 -18.72
C ASN A 97 7.76 12.84 -17.76
N GLY A 98 8.87 12.78 -17.03
CA GLY A 98 9.35 13.83 -16.14
C GLY A 98 8.68 13.84 -14.77
N VAL A 99 9.32 14.54 -13.84
CA VAL A 99 8.84 14.75 -12.48
C VAL A 99 8.20 16.13 -12.35
N PRO A 100 6.86 16.25 -12.18
CA PRO A 100 6.24 17.54 -11.97
C PRO A 100 6.59 18.10 -10.59
N THR A 101 6.77 19.41 -10.49
CA THR A 101 6.95 20.11 -9.22
C THR A 101 5.62 20.13 -8.48
N LEU A 102 5.55 19.44 -7.33
CA LEU A 102 4.36 19.35 -6.49
C LEU A 102 4.67 19.82 -5.07
N PRO A 103 3.70 20.42 -4.36
CA PRO A 103 3.89 20.75 -2.96
C PRO A 103 3.99 19.48 -2.11
N LEU A 104 4.52 19.65 -0.91
CA LEU A 104 4.64 18.55 0.06
C LEU A 104 3.28 17.99 0.47
N ILE A 105 2.25 18.84 0.57
CA ILE A 105 0.91 18.48 1.02
C ILE A 105 -0.10 18.91 -0.05
N VAL A 106 -0.77 17.93 -0.65
CA VAL A 106 -1.84 18.14 -1.64
C VAL A 106 -3.18 17.72 -1.03
N PRO A 107 -4.16 18.62 -0.91
CA PRO A 107 -5.47 18.25 -0.39
C PRO A 107 -6.21 17.34 -1.38
N PHE A 108 -6.86 16.31 -0.85
CA PHE A 108 -7.71 15.42 -1.62
C PHE A 108 -9.16 15.91 -1.62
N VAL A 109 -9.79 15.91 -2.80
CA VAL A 109 -11.22 16.19 -2.98
C VAL A 109 -11.87 14.95 -3.59
N ASP A 110 -12.74 14.30 -2.83
CA ASP A 110 -13.44 13.10 -3.30
C ASP A 110 -14.58 13.46 -4.25
N HIS A 111 -15.41 14.42 -3.86
CA HIS A 111 -16.59 14.84 -4.61
C HIS A 111 -17.03 16.26 -4.22
N ARG A 112 -17.96 16.85 -4.99
CA ARG A 112 -18.53 18.18 -4.69
C ARG A 112 -19.62 18.21 -3.59
N TYR A 113 -20.19 17.07 -3.19
CA TYR A 113 -21.37 17.09 -2.32
C TYR A 113 -21.14 17.85 -1.00
N GLY A 114 -22.09 18.72 -0.67
CA GLY A 114 -22.04 19.59 0.51
C GLY A 114 -21.24 20.88 0.32
N ARG A 115 -20.60 21.08 -0.84
CA ARG A 115 -19.83 22.27 -1.21
C ARG A 115 -20.57 23.10 -2.25
N ALA A 116 -20.33 24.40 -2.24
CA ALA A 116 -20.92 25.36 -3.19
C ALA A 116 -19.88 26.29 -3.82
N ALA A 117 -18.66 26.37 -3.27
CA ALA A 117 -17.62 27.26 -3.74
C ALA A 117 -16.39 26.50 -4.24
N VAL A 118 -15.65 27.15 -5.14
CA VAL A 118 -14.37 26.65 -5.63
C VAL A 118 -13.34 26.59 -4.49
N LEU A 119 -12.60 25.48 -4.40
CA LEU A 119 -11.44 25.38 -3.53
C LEU A 119 -10.26 26.08 -4.22
N ASP A 120 -9.78 27.15 -3.61
CA ASP A 120 -8.63 27.92 -4.09
C ASP A 120 -7.32 27.28 -3.62
N GLU A 121 -6.92 26.23 -4.31
CA GLU A 121 -5.68 25.50 -4.06
C GLU A 121 -4.93 25.30 -5.39
N PRO A 122 -3.62 25.58 -5.45
CA PRO A 122 -2.86 25.51 -6.70
C PRO A 122 -2.68 24.08 -7.21
N VAL A 123 -2.75 23.09 -6.30
CA VAL A 123 -2.66 21.67 -6.62
C VAL A 123 -3.73 20.93 -5.81
N VAL A 124 -4.49 20.07 -6.47
CA VAL A 124 -5.54 19.25 -5.82
C VAL A 124 -5.42 17.80 -6.26
N ALA A 125 -5.66 16.88 -5.32
CA ALA A 125 -5.71 15.46 -5.60
C ALA A 125 -7.16 14.98 -5.72
N LEU A 126 -7.44 14.11 -6.69
CA LEU A 126 -8.78 13.60 -6.97
C LEU A 126 -8.75 12.08 -7.16
N SER A 127 -9.87 11.39 -6.97
CA SER A 127 -9.96 9.94 -7.20
C SER A 127 -10.06 9.61 -8.69
N LEU A 128 -9.25 8.67 -9.21
CA LEU A 128 -9.42 8.12 -10.56
C LEU A 128 -10.84 7.55 -10.79
N TYR A 129 -11.45 7.03 -9.74
CA TYR A 129 -12.76 6.38 -9.78
C TYR A 129 -13.93 7.35 -9.86
N GLU A 130 -13.68 8.63 -9.59
CA GLU A 130 -14.64 9.71 -9.79
C GLU A 130 -14.45 10.42 -11.15
N PHE A 131 -13.37 10.06 -11.88
CA PHE A 131 -13.12 10.49 -13.26
C PHE A 131 -13.75 9.57 -14.28
N VAL A 132 -13.64 8.26 -14.06
CA VAL A 132 -14.03 7.24 -15.03
C VAL A 132 -15.31 6.58 -14.56
N ASN A 133 -16.30 6.50 -15.44
CA ASN A 133 -17.43 5.61 -15.25
C ASN A 133 -16.96 4.18 -15.52
N PHE A 134 -16.71 3.42 -14.45
CA PHE A 134 -16.21 2.06 -14.56
C PHE A 134 -17.23 1.04 -15.12
N ALA A 135 -18.49 1.42 -15.37
CA ALA A 135 -19.44 0.58 -16.11
C ALA A 135 -19.37 0.80 -17.63
N THR A 136 -18.94 1.99 -18.08
CA THR A 136 -18.93 2.35 -19.51
C THR A 136 -17.54 2.61 -20.07
N ALA A 137 -16.50 2.59 -19.22
CA ALA A 137 -15.13 2.95 -19.57
C ALA A 137 -14.98 4.36 -20.16
N LYS A 138 -15.86 5.29 -19.77
CA LYS A 138 -15.87 6.67 -20.27
C LYS A 138 -15.59 7.65 -19.15
N LEU A 139 -14.90 8.74 -19.48
CA LEU A 139 -14.76 9.85 -18.55
C LEU A 139 -16.11 10.51 -18.27
N HIS A 140 -16.29 10.94 -17.02
CA HIS A 140 -17.43 11.75 -16.60
C HIS A 140 -17.39 13.18 -17.14
N VAL A 141 -16.22 13.62 -17.63
CA VAL A 141 -15.94 14.97 -18.13
C VAL A 141 -15.08 14.89 -19.38
N ARG A 142 -15.24 15.86 -20.28
CA ARG A 142 -14.52 15.95 -21.56
C ARG A 142 -13.54 17.10 -21.63
N THR A 143 -13.75 18.13 -20.80
CA THR A 143 -12.96 19.34 -20.81
C THR A 143 -12.45 19.70 -19.43
N ARG A 144 -11.40 20.52 -19.39
CA ARG A 144 -10.84 21.06 -18.14
C ARG A 144 -11.85 21.87 -17.33
N ALA A 145 -12.71 22.64 -18.01
CA ALA A 145 -13.78 23.41 -17.37
C ALA A 145 -14.84 22.50 -16.73
N GLU A 146 -15.28 21.45 -17.44
CA GLU A 146 -16.21 20.45 -16.88
C GLU A 146 -15.63 19.73 -15.66
N LEU A 147 -14.34 19.38 -15.72
CA LEU A 147 -13.63 18.79 -14.59
C LEU A 147 -13.66 19.71 -13.36
N SER A 148 -13.32 20.98 -13.58
CA SER A 148 -13.23 21.98 -12.52
C SER A 148 -14.59 22.27 -11.89
N ALA A 149 -15.65 22.36 -12.72
CA ALA A 149 -17.03 22.47 -12.26
C ALA A 149 -17.53 21.23 -11.52
N ARG A 150 -17.13 20.02 -11.93
CA ARG A 150 -17.53 18.76 -11.28
C ARG A 150 -17.02 18.67 -9.85
N PHE A 151 -15.79 19.10 -9.59
CA PHE A 151 -15.14 18.99 -8.27
C PHE A 151 -15.07 20.29 -7.49
N LEU A 152 -15.56 21.41 -8.05
CA LEU A 152 -15.44 22.76 -7.49
C LEU A 152 -13.98 23.08 -7.14
N ILE A 153 -13.11 23.01 -8.14
CA ILE A 153 -11.68 23.35 -8.05
C ILE A 153 -11.34 24.42 -9.10
N SER A 154 -10.22 25.11 -8.94
CA SER A 154 -9.79 26.10 -9.94
C SER A 154 -9.43 25.43 -11.27
N GLU A 155 -9.82 26.04 -12.39
CA GLU A 155 -9.42 25.60 -13.73
C GLU A 155 -7.91 25.64 -13.93
N THR A 156 -7.20 26.53 -13.22
CA THR A 156 -5.74 26.66 -13.28
C THR A 156 -5.00 25.72 -12.33
N ALA A 157 -5.70 25.01 -11.42
CA ALA A 157 -5.05 24.12 -10.46
C ALA A 157 -4.41 22.92 -11.16
N GLN A 158 -3.19 22.57 -10.78
CA GLN A 158 -2.62 21.28 -11.16
C GLN A 158 -3.44 20.14 -10.54
N VAL A 159 -3.65 19.07 -11.29
CA VAL A 159 -4.44 17.92 -10.84
C VAL A 159 -3.59 16.68 -10.72
N LEU A 160 -3.60 16.12 -9.51
CA LEU A 160 -3.05 14.81 -9.20
C LEU A 160 -4.20 13.79 -9.14
N VAL A 161 -4.13 12.73 -9.94
CA VAL A 161 -5.13 11.65 -9.91
C VAL A 161 -4.63 10.48 -9.07
N SER A 162 -5.38 10.12 -8.04
CA SER A 162 -5.13 8.98 -7.15
C SER A 162 -5.79 7.72 -7.71
N GLY A 163 -5.00 6.73 -8.11
CA GLY A 163 -5.44 5.38 -8.49
C GLY A 163 -5.78 4.48 -7.30
N VAL A 164 -5.73 4.98 -6.06
CA VAL A 164 -6.07 4.20 -4.87
C VAL A 164 -7.57 4.16 -4.60
N ASP A 165 -8.16 2.96 -4.51
CA ASP A 165 -9.55 2.73 -4.08
C ASP A 165 -9.73 1.28 -3.54
N LYS A 166 -10.97 0.78 -3.45
CA LYS A 166 -11.33 -0.58 -3.08
C LYS A 166 -11.17 -1.53 -4.26
N ASP A 167 -10.77 -2.77 -4.00
CA ASP A 167 -10.42 -3.78 -5.02
C ASP A 167 -11.46 -3.91 -6.16
N GLY A 168 -12.78 -3.96 -5.85
CA GLY A 168 -13.82 -4.15 -6.88
C GLY A 168 -13.73 -3.17 -8.07
N PRO A 169 -13.78 -1.85 -7.84
CA PRO A 169 -13.49 -0.85 -8.88
C PRO A 169 -12.13 -1.00 -9.58
N ILE A 170 -11.06 -1.36 -8.86
CA ILE A 170 -9.70 -1.48 -9.42
C ILE A 170 -9.59 -2.65 -10.39
N GLU A 171 -10.21 -3.78 -10.04
CA GLU A 171 -10.22 -4.98 -10.86
C GLU A 171 -10.83 -4.73 -12.25
N ARG A 172 -11.87 -3.88 -12.31
CA ARG A 172 -12.54 -3.50 -13.57
C ARG A 172 -11.64 -2.78 -14.56
N TRP A 173 -10.51 -2.20 -14.12
CA TRP A 173 -9.51 -1.63 -15.03
C TRP A 173 -9.13 -2.64 -16.13
N TRP A 174 -9.01 -3.92 -15.76
CA TRP A 174 -8.56 -4.98 -16.66
C TRP A 174 -9.65 -5.51 -17.58
N ASP A 175 -10.92 -5.24 -17.28
CA ASP A 175 -12.04 -5.62 -18.12
C ASP A 175 -12.19 -4.70 -19.35
N TYR A 176 -11.47 -3.58 -19.39
CA TYR A 176 -11.57 -2.62 -20.49
C TYR A 176 -10.73 -2.99 -21.68
N LYS A 177 -11.39 -3.05 -22.84
CA LYS A 177 -10.74 -3.29 -24.13
C LYS A 177 -10.01 -2.04 -24.65
N ASP A 178 -10.60 -0.86 -24.46
CA ASP A 178 -10.11 0.39 -25.06
C ASP A 178 -9.42 1.32 -24.04
N ARG A 179 -8.50 0.77 -23.22
CA ARG A 179 -7.76 1.56 -22.22
C ARG A 179 -6.94 2.69 -22.83
N GLU A 180 -6.40 2.50 -24.03
CA GLU A 180 -5.61 3.51 -24.74
C GLU A 180 -6.42 4.80 -24.99
N LEU A 181 -7.68 4.68 -25.41
CA LEU A 181 -8.57 5.81 -25.63
C LEU A 181 -8.88 6.56 -24.33
N LEU A 182 -9.13 5.81 -23.25
CA LEU A 182 -9.34 6.38 -21.91
C LEU A 182 -8.12 7.18 -21.44
N LEU A 183 -6.92 6.61 -21.59
CA LEU A 183 -5.67 7.24 -21.19
C LEU A 183 -5.34 8.48 -22.03
N THR A 184 -5.59 8.41 -23.34
CA THR A 184 -5.46 9.57 -24.23
C THR A 184 -6.40 10.70 -23.82
N SER A 185 -7.64 10.36 -23.46
CA SER A 185 -8.63 11.32 -22.98
C SER A 185 -8.22 11.94 -21.63
N LEU A 186 -7.62 11.15 -20.73
CA LEU A 186 -7.06 11.68 -19.47
C LEU A 186 -5.90 12.64 -19.74
N ASN A 187 -5.02 12.33 -20.69
CA ASN A 187 -3.91 13.21 -21.05
C ASN A 187 -4.41 14.56 -21.59
N GLN A 188 -5.45 14.54 -22.43
CA GLN A 188 -6.09 15.76 -22.97
C GLN A 188 -6.75 16.65 -21.91
N LEU A 189 -7.09 16.13 -20.73
CA LEU A 189 -7.64 16.93 -19.62
C LEU A 189 -6.58 17.77 -18.89
N GLY A 190 -5.29 17.62 -19.24
CA GLY A 190 -4.19 18.35 -18.59
C GLY A 190 -3.91 17.87 -17.17
N ILE A 191 -3.99 16.55 -16.94
CA ILE A 191 -3.63 15.94 -15.66
C ILE A 191 -2.13 16.06 -15.43
N THR A 192 -1.74 16.56 -14.26
CA THR A 192 -0.34 16.85 -13.94
C THR A 192 0.42 15.60 -13.53
N LEU A 193 -0.22 14.71 -12.76
CA LEU A 193 0.34 13.43 -12.33
C LEU A 193 -0.79 12.45 -12.08
N THR A 194 -0.62 11.20 -12.48
CA THR A 194 -1.49 10.11 -12.02
C THR A 194 -0.68 9.09 -11.21
N THR A 195 -1.30 8.48 -10.21
CA THR A 195 -0.76 7.28 -9.56
C THR A 195 -1.44 6.08 -10.19
N THR A 196 -0.70 4.99 -10.39
CA THR A 196 -1.31 3.78 -10.94
C THR A 196 -2.35 3.18 -10.00
N PRO A 197 -3.33 2.44 -10.53
CA PRO A 197 -4.23 1.64 -9.71
C PRO A 197 -3.43 0.75 -8.75
N ASN A 198 -3.80 0.74 -7.46
CA ASN A 198 -3.13 -0.11 -6.48
C ASN A 198 -3.79 -1.50 -6.45
N TYR A 199 -3.00 -2.56 -6.53
CA TYR A 199 -3.51 -3.92 -6.28
C TYR A 199 -3.06 -4.38 -4.90
N SER A 200 -4.02 -4.91 -4.13
CA SER A 200 -3.81 -5.37 -2.76
C SER A 200 -2.93 -6.63 -2.74
N LEU A 201 -1.96 -6.68 -1.82
CA LEU A 201 -1.13 -7.87 -1.58
C LEU A 201 -1.55 -8.53 -0.27
N LEU A 202 -2.52 -9.45 -0.37
CA LEU A 202 -3.10 -10.12 0.78
C LEU A 202 -2.14 -11.16 1.39
N THR A 203 -2.26 -11.37 2.70
CA THR A 203 -1.39 -12.30 3.45
C THR A 203 -1.91 -13.73 3.46
N ASP A 204 -3.20 -13.91 3.23
CA ASP A 204 -3.95 -15.16 3.27
C ASP A 204 -4.23 -15.75 1.88
N VAL A 205 -3.47 -15.32 0.88
CA VAL A 205 -3.52 -15.83 -0.50
C VAL A 205 -2.16 -16.42 -0.92
N PRO A 206 -2.13 -17.34 -1.90
CA PRO A 206 -0.88 -17.83 -2.49
C PRO A 206 0.00 -16.69 -3.02
N ARG A 207 1.34 -16.86 -2.98
CA ARG A 207 2.27 -15.81 -3.43
C ARG A 207 2.14 -15.48 -4.92
N THR A 208 1.70 -16.44 -5.74
CA THR A 208 1.38 -16.22 -7.16
C THR A 208 0.31 -15.15 -7.38
N ASP A 209 -0.65 -15.03 -6.45
CA ASP A 209 -1.67 -13.99 -6.48
C ASP A 209 -1.07 -12.60 -6.26
N ASN A 210 -0.19 -12.49 -5.27
CA ASN A 210 0.53 -11.25 -4.99
C ASN A 210 1.48 -10.86 -6.14
N LEU A 211 2.25 -11.80 -6.68
CA LEU A 211 3.15 -11.53 -7.82
C LEU A 211 2.37 -11.08 -9.06
N HIS A 212 1.21 -11.69 -9.30
CA HIS A 212 0.30 -11.29 -10.38
C HIS A 212 -0.23 -9.87 -10.18
N ALA A 213 -0.67 -9.52 -8.97
CA ALA A 213 -1.07 -8.17 -8.62
C ALA A 213 0.07 -7.15 -8.83
N MET A 214 1.30 -7.45 -8.39
CA MET A 214 2.47 -6.60 -8.63
C MET A 214 2.74 -6.40 -10.13
N LYS A 215 2.61 -7.44 -10.95
CA LYS A 215 2.76 -7.32 -12.40
C LYS A 215 1.66 -6.46 -13.02
N ARG A 216 0.42 -6.54 -12.56
CA ARG A 216 -0.68 -5.67 -13.01
C ARG A 216 -0.44 -4.20 -12.68
N ILE A 217 0.09 -3.88 -11.50
CA ILE A 217 0.54 -2.52 -11.19
C ILE A 217 1.52 -2.02 -12.27
N LEU A 218 2.55 -2.81 -12.57
CA LEU A 218 3.59 -2.42 -13.54
C LEU A 218 3.04 -2.26 -14.97
N LEU A 219 2.15 -3.14 -15.40
CA LEU A 219 1.55 -3.05 -16.72
C LEU A 219 0.63 -1.83 -16.82
N ALA A 220 -0.20 -1.55 -15.81
CA ALA A 220 -1.02 -0.35 -15.76
C ALA A 220 -0.14 0.93 -15.77
N TRP A 221 0.99 0.91 -15.05
CA TRP A 221 1.99 1.98 -15.13
C TRP A 221 2.49 2.19 -16.56
N THR A 222 2.87 1.09 -17.21
CA THR A 222 3.43 1.11 -18.57
C THR A 222 2.42 1.66 -19.58
N GLU A 223 1.16 1.25 -19.49
CA GLU A 223 0.06 1.77 -20.32
C GLU A 223 -0.11 3.28 -20.12
N MET A 224 -0.21 3.74 -18.86
CA MET A 224 -0.39 5.16 -18.53
C MET A 224 0.79 6.01 -19.03
N ALA A 225 2.01 5.57 -18.75
CA ALA A 225 3.23 6.27 -19.16
C ALA A 225 3.38 6.31 -20.69
N SER A 226 3.04 5.22 -21.39
CA SER A 226 3.08 5.17 -22.86
C SER A 226 2.04 6.08 -23.52
N ALA A 227 0.96 6.41 -22.83
CA ALA A 227 -0.01 7.42 -23.27
C ALA A 227 0.48 8.88 -23.01
N GLY A 228 1.71 9.06 -22.53
CA GLY A 228 2.32 10.36 -22.25
C GLY A 228 1.95 10.96 -20.90
N LEU A 229 1.30 10.20 -20.00
CA LEU A 229 0.97 10.68 -18.66
C LEU A 229 2.19 10.58 -17.75
N ALA A 230 2.54 11.69 -17.08
CA ALA A 230 3.38 11.61 -15.89
C ALA A 230 2.70 10.69 -14.88
N THR A 231 3.35 9.57 -14.55
CA THR A 231 2.73 8.47 -13.80
C THR A 231 3.65 7.98 -12.70
N ALA A 232 3.15 8.01 -11.46
CA ALA A 232 3.80 7.43 -10.31
C ALA A 232 3.50 5.92 -10.21
N LEU A 233 4.55 5.10 -10.26
CA LEU A 233 4.47 3.64 -10.13
C LEU A 233 4.12 3.26 -8.69
N HIS A 234 2.94 2.67 -8.46
CA HIS A 234 2.54 2.27 -7.12
C HIS A 234 3.32 1.05 -6.64
N ILE A 235 4.32 1.25 -5.79
CA ILE A 235 5.08 0.14 -5.21
C ILE A 235 4.23 -0.51 -4.12
N ASN A 236 3.95 -1.80 -4.25
CA ASN A 236 3.37 -2.59 -3.17
C ASN A 236 4.24 -3.80 -2.90
N GLY A 237 4.34 -4.21 -1.63
CA GLY A 237 5.19 -5.32 -1.22
C GLY A 237 4.69 -5.95 0.07
N ARG A 238 4.68 -7.29 0.10
CA ARG A 238 4.33 -8.07 1.30
C ARG A 238 5.60 -8.52 2.05
N THR A 239 6.65 -8.85 1.31
CA THR A 239 7.93 -9.36 1.84
C THR A 239 9.06 -8.37 1.57
N GLU A 240 10.20 -8.51 2.25
CA GLU A 240 11.40 -7.74 1.92
C GLU A 240 11.87 -8.01 0.49
N HIS A 241 11.74 -9.27 0.04
CA HIS A 241 12.10 -9.68 -1.32
C HIS A 241 11.30 -8.95 -2.40
N ASP A 242 10.03 -8.61 -2.14
CA ASP A 242 9.22 -7.80 -3.05
C ASP A 242 9.86 -6.42 -3.29
N TYR A 243 10.40 -5.79 -2.23
CA TYR A 243 11.06 -4.49 -2.32
C TYR A 243 12.44 -4.58 -2.98
N LEU A 244 13.21 -5.65 -2.72
CA LEU A 244 14.47 -5.90 -3.42
C LEU A 244 14.22 -6.00 -4.92
N ARG A 245 13.22 -6.79 -5.31
CA ARG A 245 12.82 -6.99 -6.71
C ARG A 245 12.36 -5.69 -7.38
N TRP A 246 11.56 -4.87 -6.69
CA TRP A 246 11.21 -3.54 -7.19
C TRP A 246 12.45 -2.66 -7.35
N GLY A 247 13.34 -2.64 -6.36
CA GLY A 247 14.56 -1.84 -6.39
C GLY A 247 15.48 -2.20 -7.56
N ASP A 248 15.72 -3.50 -7.79
CA ASP A 248 16.51 -3.98 -8.92
C ASP A 248 15.88 -3.56 -10.25
N PHE A 249 14.59 -3.79 -10.40
CA PHE A 249 13.88 -3.42 -11.62
C PHE A 249 13.91 -1.89 -11.88
N ILE A 250 13.70 -1.07 -10.85
CA ILE A 250 13.69 0.40 -10.99
C ILE A 250 15.09 0.96 -11.25
N ALA A 251 16.13 0.34 -10.71
CA ALA A 251 17.52 0.71 -10.98
C ALA A 251 17.86 0.54 -12.47
N GLU A 252 17.35 -0.51 -13.12
CA GLU A 252 17.53 -0.78 -14.56
C GLU A 252 16.59 0.03 -15.48
N ARG A 253 15.61 0.72 -14.92
CA ARG A 253 14.51 1.40 -15.64
C ARG A 253 14.50 2.88 -15.27
N SER A 254 15.43 3.64 -15.85
CA SER A 254 15.57 5.08 -15.62
C SER A 254 14.32 5.87 -15.96
N GLU A 255 13.45 5.34 -16.83
CA GLU A 255 12.14 5.91 -17.15
C GLU A 255 11.15 5.95 -15.97
N ILE A 256 11.40 5.19 -14.90
CA ILE A 256 10.58 5.21 -13.68
C ILE A 256 11.16 6.27 -12.73
N GLU A 257 10.58 7.47 -12.70
CA GLU A 257 11.10 8.60 -11.91
C GLU A 257 10.30 8.87 -10.62
N ILE A 258 9.04 8.41 -10.58
CA ILE A 258 8.09 8.72 -9.52
C ILE A 258 7.48 7.42 -9.00
N LEU A 259 7.49 7.24 -7.68
CA LEU A 259 6.85 6.13 -7.00
C LEU A 259 5.55 6.60 -6.32
N ALA A 260 4.61 5.69 -6.12
CA ALA A 260 3.46 5.90 -5.26
C ALA A 260 3.39 4.83 -4.16
N PHE A 261 2.86 5.20 -3.00
CA PHE A 261 2.60 4.23 -1.91
C PHE A 261 1.38 4.64 -1.08
N GLU A 262 0.56 3.67 -0.69
CA GLU A 262 -0.59 3.89 0.16
C GLU A 262 -0.38 3.31 1.57
N PHE A 263 -0.53 4.14 2.59
CA PHE A 263 -0.55 3.77 4.00
C PHE A 263 -1.95 3.84 4.64
N ALA A 264 -3.00 4.16 3.89
CA ALA A 264 -4.34 4.33 4.47
C ALA A 264 -5.04 2.98 4.76
N SER A 265 -4.60 1.89 4.13
CA SER A 265 -5.03 0.51 4.37
C SER A 265 -4.12 -0.22 5.38
N GLY A 266 -4.15 -1.56 5.40
CA GLY A 266 -3.42 -2.41 6.37
C GLY A 266 -1.92 -2.09 6.52
N CYS A 267 -1.28 -1.53 5.49
CA CYS A 267 0.12 -1.10 5.51
C CYS A 267 0.43 0.02 6.53
N GLY A 268 -0.56 0.81 6.95
CA GLY A 268 -0.36 1.94 7.90
C GLY A 268 -0.58 1.62 9.38
N TRP A 269 -0.93 0.37 9.71
CA TRP A 269 -1.36 -0.02 11.05
C TRP A 269 -0.18 -0.45 11.94
N GLY A 270 -0.14 0.09 13.17
CA GLY A 270 0.87 -0.27 14.17
C GLY A 270 2.30 -0.11 13.68
N GLU A 271 3.14 -1.09 14.02
CA GLU A 271 4.57 -1.17 13.65
C GLU A 271 4.77 -1.48 12.16
N ARG A 272 3.73 -1.95 11.45
CA ARG A 272 3.84 -2.32 10.03
C ARG A 272 4.17 -1.12 9.15
N ILE A 273 3.75 0.09 9.52
CA ILE A 273 4.14 1.31 8.81
C ILE A 273 5.66 1.51 8.83
N ASP A 274 6.31 1.23 9.96
CA ASP A 274 7.73 1.48 10.17
C ASP A 274 8.55 0.51 9.32
N TRP A 275 8.08 -0.73 9.24
CA TRP A 275 8.61 -1.73 8.33
C TRP A 275 8.52 -1.27 6.88
N HIS A 276 7.33 -0.89 6.38
CA HIS A 276 7.17 -0.44 4.99
C HIS A 276 8.02 0.80 4.69
N VAL A 277 8.12 1.77 5.61
CA VAL A 277 8.99 2.95 5.45
C VAL A 277 10.45 2.55 5.35
N THR A 278 10.91 1.63 6.19
CA THR A 278 12.27 1.10 6.14
C THR A 278 12.55 0.46 4.78
N GLN A 279 11.61 -0.34 4.27
CA GLN A 279 11.73 -0.97 2.95
C GLN A 279 11.77 0.06 1.81
N LEU A 280 10.91 1.09 1.85
CA LEU A 280 10.89 2.16 0.84
C LEU A 280 12.19 2.99 0.86
N CYS A 281 12.74 3.28 2.03
CA CYS A 281 14.02 3.98 2.15
C CYS A 281 15.18 3.11 1.63
N GLY A 282 15.17 1.82 1.95
CA GLY A 282 16.13 0.83 1.40
C GLY A 282 16.06 0.75 -0.12
N LEU A 283 14.85 0.71 -0.69
CA LEU A 283 14.62 0.73 -2.14
C LEU A 283 15.20 2.00 -2.77
N ALA A 284 14.92 3.18 -2.22
CA ALA A 284 15.43 4.44 -2.76
C ALA A 284 16.97 4.49 -2.75
N ASN A 285 17.60 4.04 -1.65
CA ASN A 285 19.07 3.95 -1.56
C ASN A 285 19.66 2.95 -2.57
N ARG A 286 18.96 1.84 -2.84
CA ARG A 286 19.41 0.82 -3.78
C ARG A 286 19.39 1.30 -5.22
N VAL A 287 18.39 2.10 -5.59
CA VAL A 287 18.26 2.65 -6.95
C VAL A 287 19.34 3.70 -7.25
N ASP A 288 19.92 4.33 -6.22
CA ASP A 288 21.06 5.25 -6.28
C ASP A 288 20.92 6.38 -7.33
N ARG A 289 19.69 6.88 -7.49
CA ARG A 289 19.38 8.09 -8.26
C ARG A 289 18.18 8.83 -7.64
N PRO A 290 18.03 10.14 -7.91
CA PRO A 290 16.89 10.91 -7.43
C PRO A 290 15.56 10.28 -7.85
N LEU A 291 14.73 9.94 -6.87
CA LEU A 291 13.35 9.50 -7.06
C LEU A 291 12.39 10.44 -6.34
N ALA A 292 11.22 10.65 -6.94
CA ALA A 292 10.09 11.26 -6.26
C ALA A 292 9.16 10.18 -5.68
N ILE A 293 8.44 10.50 -4.59
CA ILE A 293 7.40 9.62 -4.06
C ILE A 293 6.13 10.40 -3.71
N VAL A 294 5.00 9.87 -4.14
CA VAL A 294 3.66 10.31 -3.74
C VAL A 294 3.09 9.31 -2.76
N ILE A 295 2.79 9.74 -1.54
CA ILE A 295 2.17 8.88 -0.53
C ILE A 295 0.72 9.28 -0.28
N ARG A 296 -0.15 8.29 -0.06
CA ARG A 296 -1.50 8.51 0.45
C ARG A 296 -1.60 7.97 1.88
N GLY A 297 -1.99 8.82 2.83
CA GLY A 297 -1.92 8.48 4.24
C GLY A 297 -0.47 8.46 4.77
N GLY A 298 -0.27 7.97 6.00
CA GLY A 298 1.08 7.81 6.56
C GLY A 298 1.84 9.11 6.81
N GLY A 299 1.19 10.29 6.79
CA GLY A 299 1.85 11.59 6.90
C GLY A 299 2.66 11.86 8.18
N ARG A 300 2.72 10.91 9.13
CA ARG A 300 3.68 10.92 10.26
C ARG A 300 5.09 10.50 9.84
N LYS A 301 5.26 9.97 8.63
CA LYS A 301 6.49 9.39 8.07
C LYS A 301 7.14 10.23 6.97
N LEU A 302 6.66 11.45 6.78
CA LEU A 302 7.18 12.36 5.77
C LEU A 302 8.66 12.66 5.96
N GLU A 303 9.11 12.82 7.21
CA GLU A 303 10.50 13.14 7.49
C GLU A 303 11.45 12.00 7.14
N ASP A 304 11.08 10.77 7.48
CA ASP A 304 11.85 9.57 7.14
C ASP A 304 12.00 9.49 5.61
N LEU A 305 10.89 9.61 4.86
CA LEU A 305 10.92 9.54 3.40
C LEU A 305 11.70 10.70 2.76
N ARG A 306 11.59 11.92 3.27
CA ARG A 306 12.30 13.10 2.72
C ARG A 306 13.83 13.01 2.84
N GLN A 307 14.36 12.11 3.65
CA GLN A 307 15.80 11.87 3.73
C GLN A 307 16.32 11.00 2.58
N HIS A 308 15.44 10.27 1.90
CA HIS A 308 15.81 9.28 0.87
C HIS A 308 15.24 9.61 -0.51
N PHE A 309 14.15 10.38 -0.58
CA PHE A 309 13.52 10.79 -1.84
C PHE A 309 13.78 12.27 -2.12
N ALA A 310 14.08 12.60 -3.39
CA ALA A 310 14.34 13.96 -3.84
C ALA A 310 13.10 14.86 -3.75
N GLN A 311 11.92 14.27 -3.94
CA GLN A 311 10.63 14.93 -3.76
C GLN A 311 9.66 13.99 -3.05
N VAL A 312 8.93 14.51 -2.06
CA VAL A 312 7.88 13.79 -1.34
C VAL A 312 6.61 14.62 -1.39
N THR A 313 5.50 14.02 -1.83
CA THR A 313 4.16 14.63 -1.84
C THR A 313 3.19 13.73 -1.09
N LEU A 314 2.46 14.28 -0.11
CA LEU A 314 1.37 13.64 0.60
C LEU A 314 0.03 14.01 -0.04
N ILE A 315 -0.72 13.01 -0.48
CA ILE A 315 -2.16 13.13 -0.73
C ILE A 315 -2.85 13.10 0.63
N GLU A 316 -3.31 14.27 1.07
CA GLU A 316 -3.94 14.48 2.37
C GLU A 316 -5.46 14.26 2.28
N THR A 317 -5.96 13.22 2.93
CA THR A 317 -7.37 12.82 2.84
C THR A 317 -8.20 13.15 4.09
N GLU A 318 -7.55 13.42 5.24
CA GLU A 318 -8.26 13.62 6.50
C GLU A 318 -9.08 14.92 6.50
N ALA A 319 -8.58 16.01 5.92
CA ALA A 319 -9.29 17.28 5.85
C ALA A 319 -10.67 17.09 5.22
N PHE A 320 -10.74 16.48 4.04
CA PHE A 320 -12.01 16.25 3.36
C PHE A 320 -12.91 15.28 4.14
N ALA A 321 -12.38 14.11 4.52
CA ALA A 321 -13.14 13.07 5.22
C ALA A 321 -13.71 13.54 6.57
N ARG A 322 -13.03 14.46 7.25
CA ARG A 322 -13.49 15.06 8.52
C ARG A 322 -14.47 16.20 8.28
N THR A 323 -14.27 16.99 7.23
CA THR A 323 -15.17 18.09 6.83
C THR A 323 -16.57 17.57 6.50
N ILE A 324 -16.68 16.51 5.68
CA ILE A 324 -17.99 15.92 5.34
C ILE A 324 -18.74 15.40 6.58
N ARG A 325 -18.01 15.07 7.65
CA ARG A 325 -18.56 14.66 8.96
C ARG A 325 -18.75 15.84 9.92
N ARG A 326 -18.72 17.08 9.41
CA ARG A 326 -18.85 18.33 10.17
C ARG A 326 -17.88 18.38 11.35
N ARG A 327 -16.61 18.06 11.08
CA ARG A 327 -15.52 18.16 12.05
C ARG A 327 -14.58 19.30 11.67
N ARG A 328 -14.22 20.11 12.66
CA ARG A 328 -13.25 21.20 12.51
C ARG A 328 -11.92 20.81 13.14
N ALA A 329 -10.85 21.02 12.40
CA ALA A 329 -9.49 20.85 12.86
C ALA A 329 -9.13 21.99 13.83
N TYR A 330 -8.39 21.67 14.87
CA TYR A 330 -7.75 22.64 15.76
C TYR A 330 -6.39 22.10 16.23
N LEU A 331 -5.48 22.98 16.60
CA LEU A 331 -4.19 22.63 17.20
C LEU A 331 -4.31 22.73 18.72
N THR A 332 -3.81 21.74 19.45
CA THR A 332 -3.60 21.87 20.90
C THR A 332 -2.42 22.82 21.18
N GLU A 333 -2.27 23.27 22.42
CA GLU A 333 -1.08 23.99 22.89
C GLU A 333 0.24 23.25 22.55
N ALA A 334 0.24 21.92 22.65
CA ALA A 334 1.37 21.07 22.24
C ALA A 334 1.56 20.90 20.72
N GLY A 335 0.90 21.71 19.87
CA GLY A 335 1.00 21.63 18.41
C GLY A 335 0.40 20.36 17.78
N ARG A 336 -0.43 19.62 18.52
CA ARG A 336 -1.06 18.39 18.01
C ARG A 336 -2.38 18.72 17.32
N LEU A 337 -2.53 18.23 16.08
CA LEU A 337 -3.78 18.28 15.35
C LEU A 337 -4.86 17.42 16.04
N LYS A 338 -6.01 18.02 16.32
CA LYS A 338 -7.21 17.36 16.84
C LYS A 338 -8.45 17.83 16.08
N TRP A 339 -9.55 17.09 16.27
CA TRP A 339 -10.81 17.29 15.55
C TRP A 339 -11.98 17.47 16.53
N ALA A 340 -12.72 18.57 16.42
CA ALA A 340 -13.93 18.84 17.21
C ALA A 340 -15.19 18.70 16.36
N LYS A 341 -16.34 18.43 16.98
CA LYS A 341 -17.64 18.56 16.29
C LYS A 341 -17.85 20.04 15.95
N TYR A 342 -18.32 20.31 14.74
CA TYR A 342 -18.64 21.64 14.26
C TYR A 342 -19.99 21.57 13.51
N PRO A 343 -21.09 21.37 14.26
CA PRO A 343 -22.41 21.23 13.64
C PRO A 343 -22.76 22.51 12.90
N THR A 344 -23.33 22.34 11.72
CA THR A 344 -23.84 23.43 10.88
C THR A 344 -25.34 23.20 10.65
N PRO A 345 -26.11 24.24 10.26
CA PRO A 345 -27.49 24.05 9.85
C PRO A 345 -27.64 22.99 8.74
N PRO A 346 -28.78 22.31 8.66
CA PRO A 346 -29.10 21.41 7.55
C PRO A 346 -28.92 22.13 6.20
N GLY A 347 -28.25 21.46 5.25
CA GLY A 347 -27.99 22.02 3.91
C GLY A 347 -26.91 23.10 3.84
N ALA A 348 -26.37 23.58 4.96
CA ALA A 348 -25.34 24.60 4.94
C ALA A 348 -24.06 24.11 4.21
N PRO A 349 -23.43 24.95 3.37
CA PRO A 349 -22.18 24.59 2.71
C PRO A 349 -21.06 24.25 3.70
N ILE A 350 -20.09 23.42 3.27
CA ILE A 350 -18.88 23.08 4.05
C ILE A 350 -17.63 23.80 3.56
N ASP A 351 -17.73 24.75 2.63
CA ASP A 351 -16.57 25.32 1.92
C ASP A 351 -15.57 25.98 2.87
N GLU A 352 -16.02 26.88 3.74
CA GLU A 352 -15.17 27.55 4.74
C GLU A 352 -14.54 26.54 5.72
N LEU A 353 -15.31 25.53 6.14
CA LEU A 353 -14.83 24.47 7.02
C LEU A 353 -13.74 23.64 6.34
N PHE A 354 -13.90 23.36 5.05
CA PHE A 354 -12.94 22.59 4.28
C PHE A 354 -11.64 23.37 4.09
N ALA A 355 -11.73 24.63 3.64
CA ALA A 355 -10.57 25.51 3.50
C ALA A 355 -9.81 25.68 4.83
N HIS A 356 -10.53 25.89 5.94
CA HIS A 356 -9.94 25.92 7.30
C HIS A 356 -9.20 24.63 7.62
N ASN A 357 -9.82 23.47 7.36
CA ASN A 357 -9.23 22.17 7.65
C ASN A 357 -7.98 21.90 6.80
N VAL A 358 -8.01 22.21 5.49
CA VAL A 358 -6.85 22.07 4.60
C VAL A 358 -5.68 22.91 5.10
N SER A 359 -5.92 24.21 5.35
CA SER A 359 -4.90 25.14 5.85
C SER A 359 -4.28 24.68 7.17
N LEU A 360 -5.11 24.23 8.12
CA LEU A 360 -4.61 23.81 9.43
C LEU A 360 -3.86 22.48 9.40
N VAL A 361 -4.30 21.53 8.57
CA VAL A 361 -3.58 20.26 8.39
C VAL A 361 -2.22 20.51 7.75
N ARG A 362 -2.15 21.33 6.70
CA ARG A 362 -0.88 21.74 6.06
C ARG A 362 0.07 22.35 7.09
N THR A 363 -0.39 23.37 7.81
CA THR A 363 0.39 24.06 8.86
C THR A 363 0.89 23.08 9.92
N SER A 364 0.03 22.15 10.38
CA SER A 364 0.42 21.15 11.38
C SER A 364 1.54 20.24 10.91
N ARG A 365 1.49 19.80 9.65
CA ARG A 365 2.48 18.88 9.07
C ARG A 365 3.81 19.59 8.85
N GLU A 366 3.77 20.79 8.28
CA GLU A 366 4.97 21.61 8.03
C GLU A 366 5.65 22.05 9.33
N THR A 367 4.88 22.47 10.34
CA THR A 367 5.44 22.88 11.64
C THR A 367 6.18 21.72 12.32
N ARG A 368 5.63 20.50 12.28
CA ARG A 368 6.29 19.32 12.84
C ARG A 368 7.61 19.03 12.15
N LEU A 369 7.67 19.18 10.83
CA LEU A 369 8.91 19.00 10.08
C LEU A 369 9.96 20.03 10.48
N HIS A 370 9.60 21.30 10.62
CA HIS A 370 10.53 22.33 11.08
C HIS A 370 11.00 22.12 12.52
N ALA A 371 10.15 21.60 13.39
CA ALA A 371 10.51 21.29 14.77
C ALA A 371 11.53 20.15 14.87
N THR A 372 11.39 19.08 14.09
CA THR A 372 12.36 17.98 14.11
C THR A 372 13.71 18.38 13.52
N ILE A 373 13.73 19.21 12.47
CA ILE A 373 14.98 19.71 11.88
C ILE A 373 15.79 20.51 12.92
N ARG A 374 15.12 21.32 13.76
CA ARG A 374 15.77 22.14 14.80
C ARG A 374 16.25 21.36 16.01
N SER A 375 15.69 20.18 16.29
CA SER A 375 16.04 19.38 17.47
C SER A 375 17.11 18.32 17.21
N ARG A 376 17.69 18.26 16.01
CA ARG A 376 18.75 17.29 15.66
C ARG A 376 20.07 17.67 16.35
N PRO A 377 20.61 16.86 17.28
CA PRO A 377 21.98 17.02 17.74
C PRO A 377 22.92 16.71 16.56
N LEU A 378 23.99 17.51 16.42
CA LEU A 378 25.08 17.23 15.48
C LEU A 378 25.53 15.76 15.60
N PRO A 379 25.77 15.04 14.50
CA PRO A 379 26.28 13.69 14.57
C PRO A 379 27.60 13.72 15.34
N ARG A 380 27.63 13.04 16.48
CA ARG A 380 28.89 12.77 17.20
C ARG A 380 29.82 12.09 16.20
N ARG A 381 30.95 12.71 15.92
CA ARG A 381 32.06 12.11 15.16
C ARG A 381 32.26 10.68 15.66
N PRO A 382 32.47 9.69 14.78
CA PRO A 382 32.89 8.36 15.21
C PRO A 382 34.18 8.55 16.00
N GLY A 383 34.13 8.28 17.30
CA GLY A 383 35.35 8.18 18.10
C GLY A 383 36.19 7.07 17.49
N CYS A 384 37.41 7.41 17.07
CA CYS A 384 38.40 6.43 16.66
C CYS A 384 38.42 5.30 17.70
N ALA A 385 38.07 4.08 17.26
CA ALA A 385 38.30 2.90 18.05
C ALA A 385 39.81 2.84 18.33
N ALA A 386 40.18 2.91 19.62
CA ALA A 386 41.55 2.71 20.03
C ALA A 386 41.97 1.28 19.64
N HIS A 387 43.01 1.19 18.82
CA HIS A 387 43.76 -0.04 18.57
C HIS A 387 44.07 -0.74 19.89
N ARG A 388 43.48 -1.91 20.13
CA ARG A 388 44.03 -2.91 21.04
C ARG A 388 44.78 -3.93 20.21
N ASN A 389 46.09 -3.76 20.16
CA ASN A 389 47.02 -4.77 19.69
C ASN A 389 47.02 -5.96 20.67
N GLY A 390 46.94 -7.15 20.08
CA GLY A 390 47.45 -8.45 20.53
C GLY A 390 47.52 -8.74 22.02
N GLU A 391 46.58 -9.55 22.52
CA GLU A 391 46.90 -10.63 23.45
C GLU A 391 46.11 -11.88 23.05
N ALA A 392 46.84 -12.98 22.88
CA ALA A 392 46.31 -14.30 22.61
C ALA A 392 45.97 -15.01 23.93
N VAL A 393 44.75 -15.50 24.08
CA VAL A 393 44.46 -16.55 25.06
C VAL A 393 43.51 -17.56 24.41
N GLN A 394 44.05 -18.75 24.15
CA GLN A 394 43.32 -19.95 23.72
C GLN A 394 42.45 -20.53 24.85
N PRO A 395 41.45 -21.37 24.51
CA PRO A 395 40.43 -21.84 25.43
C PRO A 395 40.85 -23.13 26.15
N ARG A 396 40.55 -23.22 27.44
CA ARG A 396 40.56 -24.48 28.20
C ARG A 396 39.59 -24.39 29.37
N PHE A 397 38.51 -25.17 29.35
CA PHE A 397 38.42 -26.47 30.02
C PHE A 397 36.96 -26.95 30.11
N VAL A 398 36.79 -28.22 29.79
CA VAL A 398 35.64 -29.07 30.06
C VAL A 398 35.81 -29.64 31.48
N ASN A 399 34.73 -29.69 32.27
CA ASN A 399 34.31 -30.79 33.17
C ASN A 399 33.27 -30.24 34.17
N GLU A 400 32.01 -30.67 34.03
CA GLU A 400 31.36 -31.77 34.76
C GLU A 400 30.53 -31.20 35.92
N PHE A 401 29.20 -31.32 35.83
CA PHE A 401 28.45 -32.14 36.77
C PHE A 401 27.11 -32.56 36.17
N HIS A 402 26.90 -33.86 36.26
CA HIS A 402 25.81 -34.66 35.71
C HIS A 402 24.77 -34.92 36.82
N LEU A 403 23.54 -35.27 36.40
CA LEU A 403 22.42 -35.91 37.14
C LEU A 403 21.44 -34.93 37.83
N ALA A 404 20.11 -35.07 37.72
CA ALA A 404 19.33 -36.30 37.61
C ALA A 404 18.12 -36.22 36.66
N ARG A 405 17.86 -37.36 36.03
CA ARG A 405 16.60 -37.77 35.37
C ARG A 405 15.48 -37.84 36.41
N GLU A 406 14.27 -37.48 36.01
CA GLU A 406 13.13 -38.36 36.30
C GLU A 406 12.03 -38.21 35.24
N ALA A 407 11.66 -39.37 34.70
CA ALA A 407 10.63 -39.56 33.70
C ALA A 407 9.30 -39.87 34.40
N ARG A 408 8.19 -39.32 33.90
CA ARG A 408 6.87 -39.98 34.00
C ARG A 408 6.09 -39.82 32.70
N ARG A 409 5.85 -40.97 32.06
CA ARG A 409 4.79 -41.21 31.08
C ARG A 409 3.52 -41.66 31.81
N VAL A 410 2.43 -41.71 31.03
CA VAL A 410 1.12 -42.39 31.26
C VAL A 410 0.08 -41.44 31.90
N ALA A 411 -1.16 -41.25 31.42
CA ALA A 411 -2.07 -42.15 30.71
C ALA A 411 -3.05 -41.42 29.76
N GLN A 412 -3.57 -42.17 28.80
CA GLN A 412 -4.79 -41.89 28.05
C GLN A 412 -6.03 -41.94 28.96
N SER A 413 -7.02 -41.07 28.73
CA SER A 413 -8.42 -41.43 28.97
C SER A 413 -9.34 -40.73 27.99
N ARG A 414 -9.94 -41.54 27.10
CA ARG A 414 -11.18 -41.24 26.38
C ARG A 414 -12.30 -41.05 27.40
N ARG A 415 -13.08 -39.98 27.28
CA ARG A 415 -14.51 -39.99 27.66
C ARG A 415 -15.32 -39.28 26.58
N ALA A 416 -16.21 -40.07 25.98
CA ALA A 416 -17.31 -39.63 25.16
C ALA A 416 -18.31 -38.82 25.99
N TRP A 417 -18.86 -37.76 25.43
CA TRP A 417 -20.11 -37.15 25.87
C TRP A 417 -20.99 -36.93 24.64
N SER A 418 -22.09 -37.70 24.60
CA SER A 418 -23.20 -37.58 23.65
C SER A 418 -24.27 -36.62 24.21
N PRO A 419 -25.19 -36.12 23.38
CA PRO A 419 -25.96 -34.90 23.62
C PRO A 419 -27.29 -35.16 24.32
N LEU A 420 -27.77 -34.19 25.10
CA LEU A 420 -29.14 -34.17 25.60
C LEU A 420 -29.86 -32.87 25.20
N ARG A 421 -30.99 -33.09 24.55
CA ARG A 421 -32.04 -32.15 24.16
C ARG A 421 -32.79 -31.64 25.41
N ASN A 422 -33.26 -30.39 25.36
CA ASN A 422 -34.67 -29.99 25.58
C ASN A 422 -34.77 -28.47 25.37
N ARG A 423 -35.53 -27.98 24.38
CA ARG A 423 -36.99 -27.69 24.38
C ARG A 423 -37.40 -26.68 25.45
N GLY A 424 -37.90 -25.53 24.99
CA GLY A 424 -38.62 -24.55 25.81
C GLY A 424 -38.86 -23.20 25.14
N SER A 425 -39.61 -23.15 24.04
CA SER A 425 -40.55 -22.03 23.76
C SER A 425 -41.80 -22.26 24.65
N PRO A 426 -42.75 -21.31 24.87
CA PRO A 426 -43.11 -20.16 24.01
C PRO A 426 -43.54 -18.86 24.72
N ALA A 427 -43.60 -17.76 23.95
CA ALA A 427 -44.72 -16.80 23.84
C ALA A 427 -44.27 -15.64 22.94
#